data_AF-A0A150GKL8-F1
#
_entry.id   AF-A0A150GKL8-F1
#
_cell.length_a   1.000
_cell.length_b   1.000
_cell.length_c   1.000
_cell.angle_alpha   90.00
_cell.angle_beta   90.00
_cell.angle_gamma   90.00
#
_symmetry.space_group_name_H-M   'P 1'
#
loop_
_entity.id
_entity.type
_entity.pdbx_description
1 polymer ?
#
loop_
_entity_poly.entity_id
_entity_poly.type
_entity_poly.pdbx_seq_one_letter_code
_entity_poly.pdbx_strand_id
1 'polypeptide(L)'
;MNKAKLCVVDAVYQKEGPSVNALNAFLDKHPFGPYDHLSEAVREVQRLRKKGKGDKADMLKALLQQFAKSRGVGKDAFEELPALMALMRERNAYAHPYDEKYLVSEIKKGNSDLSSISNVLMLIIKPPPPAKPAEGGN
;
A
#
# COMPACT_ATOMS: atom_id res chain seq x y z
N MET A 1 -16.34 11.07 9.84
CA MET A 1 -15.61 10.80 8.59
C MET A 1 -15.73 12.00 7.65
N ASN A 2 -14.67 12.43 6.96
CA ASN A 2 -14.74 13.56 5.99
C ASN A 2 -14.48 13.07 4.55
N LYS A 3 -14.79 13.91 3.54
CA LYS A 3 -14.68 13.56 2.11
C LYS A 3 -13.29 13.06 1.73
N ALA A 4 -12.24 13.61 2.36
CA ALA A 4 -10.86 13.22 2.13
C ALA A 4 -10.64 11.76 2.54
N LYS A 5 -10.93 11.42 3.80
CA LYS A 5 -10.82 10.04 4.35
C LYS A 5 -11.70 9.02 3.60
N LEU A 6 -12.84 9.44 3.04
CA LEU A 6 -13.68 8.58 2.20
C LEU A 6 -13.00 8.21 0.89
N CYS A 7 -12.40 9.20 0.23
CA CYS A 7 -11.74 8.94 -1.05
C CYS A 7 -10.50 8.03 -0.88
N VAL A 8 -9.80 8.13 0.26
CA VAL A 8 -8.70 7.22 0.62
C VAL A 8 -9.15 5.76 0.54
N VAL A 9 -10.25 5.46 1.21
CA VAL A 9 -10.76 4.09 1.34
C VAL A 9 -11.24 3.56 0.00
N ASP A 10 -11.93 4.38 -0.78
CA ASP A 10 -12.39 3.95 -2.09
C ASP A 10 -11.25 3.75 -3.10
N ALA A 11 -10.15 4.51 -2.97
CA ALA A 11 -8.94 4.27 -3.76
C ALA A 11 -8.36 2.87 -3.48
N VAL A 12 -8.35 2.42 -2.22
CA VAL A 12 -7.94 1.05 -1.85
C VAL A 12 -8.83 0.03 -2.56
N TYR A 13 -10.15 0.15 -2.42
CA TYR A 13 -11.09 -0.79 -3.03
C TYR A 13 -10.93 -0.89 -4.55
N GLN A 14 -10.61 0.21 -5.24
CA GLN A 14 -10.46 0.20 -6.70
C GLN A 14 -9.08 -0.20 -7.20
N LYS A 15 -8.02 -0.02 -6.40
CA LYS A 15 -6.63 -0.11 -6.88
C LYS A 15 -5.74 -1.05 -6.07
N GLU A 16 -6.26 -1.71 -5.03
CA GLU A 16 -5.49 -2.68 -4.25
C GLU A 16 -5.04 -3.87 -5.11
N GLY A 17 -5.93 -4.46 -5.92
CA GLY A 17 -5.61 -5.63 -6.75
C GLY A 17 -4.35 -5.47 -7.62
N PRO A 18 -4.24 -4.42 -8.46
CA PRO A 18 -3.01 -4.14 -9.22
C PRO A 18 -1.76 -3.95 -8.35
N SER A 19 -1.91 -3.40 -7.15
CA SER A 19 -0.80 -3.18 -6.21
C SER A 19 -0.35 -4.48 -5.55
N VAL A 20 -1.29 -5.37 -5.21
CA VAL A 20 -1.05 -6.73 -4.71
C VAL A 20 -0.36 -7.58 -5.77
N ASN A 21 -0.83 -7.54 -7.02
CA ASN A 21 -0.19 -8.26 -8.12
C ASN A 21 1.27 -7.80 -8.34
N ALA A 22 1.51 -6.49 -8.28
CA ALA A 22 2.86 -5.94 -8.39
C ALA A 22 3.76 -6.36 -7.20
N LEU A 23 3.20 -6.41 -5.99
CA LEU A 23 3.93 -6.89 -4.81
C LEU A 23 4.28 -8.38 -4.94
N ASN A 24 3.32 -9.22 -5.33
CA ASN A 24 3.55 -10.66 -5.51
C ASN A 24 4.59 -10.92 -6.60
N ALA A 25 4.54 -10.20 -7.73
CA ALA A 25 5.56 -10.29 -8.77
C ALA A 25 6.95 -9.85 -8.27
N PHE A 26 7.02 -8.83 -7.41
CA PHE A 26 8.29 -8.42 -6.77
C PHE A 26 8.83 -9.48 -5.81
N LEU A 27 7.95 -10.23 -5.15
CA LEU A 27 8.30 -11.26 -4.17
C LEU A 27 8.50 -12.66 -4.77
N ASP A 28 8.31 -12.86 -6.07
CA ASP A 28 8.28 -14.18 -6.73
C ASP A 28 9.53 -15.06 -6.44
N LYS A 29 10.69 -14.43 -6.21
CA LYS A 29 11.96 -15.12 -5.89
C LYS A 29 12.25 -15.24 -4.38
N HIS A 30 11.30 -14.85 -3.54
CA HIS A 30 11.44 -14.82 -2.09
C HIS A 30 10.45 -15.79 -1.43
N PRO A 31 10.71 -16.28 -0.20
CA PRO A 31 9.86 -17.25 0.48
C PRO A 31 8.62 -16.59 1.12
N PHE A 32 8.09 -15.53 0.52
CA PHE A 32 7.00 -14.71 1.03
C PHE A 32 5.90 -14.58 -0.02
N GLY A 33 4.65 -14.52 0.46
CA GLY A 33 3.49 -14.52 -0.42
C GLY A 33 3.23 -15.89 -1.07
N PRO A 34 2.39 -15.94 -2.11
CA PRO A 34 1.59 -14.82 -2.60
C PRO A 34 0.58 -14.34 -1.54
N TYR A 35 0.20 -13.06 -1.62
CA TYR A 35 -0.82 -12.45 -0.77
C TYR A 35 -2.05 -12.08 -1.57
N ASP A 36 -3.21 -12.11 -0.92
CA ASP A 36 -4.47 -11.65 -1.51
C ASP A 36 -4.70 -10.15 -1.26
N HIS A 37 -4.10 -9.62 -0.17
CA HIS A 37 -4.19 -8.20 0.22
C HIS A 37 -2.85 -7.65 0.69
N LEU A 38 -2.61 -6.34 0.52
CA LEU A 38 -1.39 -5.69 1.01
C LEU A 38 -1.25 -5.81 2.54
N SER A 39 -2.39 -5.85 3.24
CA SER A 39 -2.41 -5.98 4.71
C SER A 39 -1.87 -7.31 5.21
N GLU A 40 -1.89 -8.38 4.41
CA GLU A 40 -1.38 -9.69 4.78
C GLU A 40 0.14 -9.70 4.90
N ALA A 41 0.83 -9.00 4.01
CA ALA A 41 2.29 -8.86 4.08
C ALA A 41 2.74 -8.20 5.40
N VAL A 42 1.99 -7.19 5.87
CA VAL A 42 2.28 -6.50 7.15
C VAL A 42 1.97 -7.41 8.34
N ARG A 43 0.85 -8.12 8.29
CA ARG A 43 0.50 -9.11 9.33
C ARG A 43 1.53 -10.23 9.40
N GLU A 44 2.09 -10.63 8.25
CA GLU A 44 3.11 -11.66 8.17
C GLU A 44 4.41 -11.24 8.86
N VAL A 45 4.85 -9.97 8.71
CA VAL A 45 5.98 -9.43 9.48
C VAL A 45 5.73 -9.56 10.98
N GLN A 46 4.56 -9.14 11.45
CA GLN A 46 4.19 -9.22 12.88
C GLN A 46 4.13 -10.67 13.36
N ARG A 47 3.58 -11.58 12.54
CA ARG A 47 3.48 -13.01 12.84
C ARG A 47 4.86 -13.65 12.95
N LEU A 48 5.79 -13.32 12.05
CA LEU A 48 7.16 -13.82 12.08
C LEU A 48 7.89 -13.36 13.35
N ARG A 49 7.73 -12.09 13.74
CA ARG A 49 8.28 -11.57 15.01
C ARG A 49 7.72 -12.32 16.21
N LYS A 50 6.39 -12.51 16.28
CA LYS A 50 5.74 -13.26 17.38
C LYS A 50 6.21 -14.72 17.47
N LYS A 51 6.59 -15.32 16.34
CA LYS A 51 7.13 -16.68 16.26
C LYS A 51 8.64 -16.78 16.53
N GLY A 52 9.28 -15.68 16.93
CA GLY A 52 10.74 -15.64 17.15
C GLY A 52 11.57 -15.71 15.87
N LYS A 53 10.96 -15.55 14.69
CA LYS A 53 11.64 -15.56 13.38
C LYS A 53 12.06 -14.15 12.98
N GLY A 54 12.89 -13.51 13.82
CA GLY A 54 13.33 -12.12 13.66
C GLY A 54 13.94 -11.83 12.28
N ASP A 55 14.92 -12.64 11.88
CA ASP A 55 15.63 -12.45 10.60
C ASP A 55 14.69 -12.52 9.39
N LYS A 56 13.71 -13.43 9.40
CA LYS A 56 12.70 -13.52 8.34
C LYS A 56 11.76 -12.32 8.36
N ALA A 57 11.39 -11.84 9.55
CA ALA A 57 10.55 -10.66 9.67
C ALA A 57 11.26 -9.41 9.15
N ASP A 58 12.56 -9.27 9.45
CA ASP A 58 13.36 -8.14 9.01
C ASP A 58 13.67 -8.21 7.52
N MET A 59 13.90 -9.40 6.97
CA MET A 59 13.99 -9.62 5.52
C MET A 59 12.70 -9.21 4.80
N LEU A 60 11.53 -9.66 5.29
CA LEU A 60 10.25 -9.25 4.71
C LEU A 60 10.05 -7.75 4.82
N LYS A 61 10.31 -7.16 6.00
CA LYS A 61 10.21 -5.70 6.20
C LYS A 61 11.09 -4.94 5.21
N ALA A 62 12.33 -5.37 5.00
CA ALA A 62 13.24 -4.75 4.04
C ALA A 62 12.73 -4.86 2.59
N LEU A 63 12.19 -6.00 2.19
CA LEU A 63 11.59 -6.19 0.87
C LEU A 63 10.37 -5.28 0.66
N LEU A 64 9.52 -5.12 1.67
CA LEU A 64 8.38 -4.19 1.62
C LEU A 64 8.84 -2.74 1.50
N GLN A 65 9.88 -2.34 2.23
CA GLN A 65 10.48 -1.00 2.11
C GLN A 65 11.11 -0.77 0.72
N GLN A 66 11.77 -1.78 0.15
CA GLN A 66 12.33 -1.70 -1.21
C GLN A 66 11.24 -1.61 -2.27
N PHE A 67 10.16 -2.37 -2.13
CA PHE A 67 8.99 -2.28 -3.00
C PHE A 67 8.34 -0.89 -2.90
N ALA A 68 8.14 -0.35 -1.70
CA ALA A 68 7.64 1.01 -1.51
C ALA A 68 8.54 2.05 -2.23
N LYS A 69 9.86 1.94 -2.05
CA LYS A 69 10.82 2.82 -2.72
C LYS A 69 10.80 2.69 -4.25
N SER A 70 10.67 1.48 -4.80
CA SER A 70 10.60 1.26 -6.25
C SER A 70 9.35 1.88 -6.89
N ARG A 71 8.30 2.09 -6.09
CA ARG A 71 7.06 2.79 -6.46
C ARG A 71 7.12 4.30 -6.22
N GLY A 72 8.26 4.82 -5.74
CA GLY A 72 8.47 6.24 -5.46
C GLY A 72 7.69 6.76 -4.26
N VAL A 73 7.37 5.90 -3.30
CA VAL A 73 6.71 6.27 -2.03
C VAL A 73 7.64 6.11 -0.84
N GLY A 74 7.28 6.74 0.28
CA GLY A 74 8.04 6.64 1.53
C GLY A 74 8.24 5.18 1.97
N LYS A 75 9.42 4.88 2.51
CA LYS A 75 9.78 3.53 3.01
C LYS A 75 8.80 3.00 4.07
N ASP A 76 8.13 3.90 4.78
CA ASP A 76 7.22 3.56 5.87
C ASP A 76 5.76 3.31 5.40
N ALA A 77 5.50 3.29 4.09
CA ALA A 77 4.16 3.09 3.52
C ALA A 77 3.45 1.81 4.05
N PHE A 78 4.20 0.72 4.27
CA PHE A 78 3.62 -0.51 4.82
C PHE A 78 3.37 -0.44 6.34
N GLU A 79 4.00 0.49 7.04
CA GLU A 79 3.76 0.73 8.47
C GLU A 79 2.46 1.53 8.70
N GLU A 80 1.99 2.25 7.68
CA GLU A 80 0.74 3.04 7.68
C GLU A 80 -0.52 2.20 7.37
N LEU A 81 -0.36 0.98 6.84
CA LEU A 81 -1.46 0.07 6.47
C LEU A 81 -2.47 -0.21 7.61
N PRO A 82 -2.06 -0.42 8.87
CA PRO A 82 -3.02 -0.58 9.98
C PRO A 82 -3.94 0.64 10.17
N ALA A 83 -3.41 1.86 10.03
CA ALA A 83 -4.19 3.09 10.15
C ALA A 83 -5.19 3.22 8.98
N LEU A 84 -4.75 2.87 7.77
CA LEU A 84 -5.61 2.78 6.59
C LEU A 84 -6.76 1.78 6.79
N MET A 85 -6.49 0.60 7.34
CA MET A 85 -7.50 -0.42 7.63
C MET A 85 -8.51 0.02 8.70
N ALA A 86 -8.10 0.86 9.65
CA ALA A 86 -9.02 1.47 10.62
C ALA A 86 -9.98 2.44 9.92
N LEU A 87 -9.48 3.27 9.01
CA LEU A 87 -10.29 4.18 8.20
C LEU A 87 -11.26 3.43 7.27
N MET A 88 -10.86 2.29 6.70
CA MET A 88 -11.77 1.45 5.90
C MET A 88 -12.94 0.93 6.72
N ARG A 89 -12.70 0.50 7.97
CA ARG A 89 -13.77 0.07 8.89
C ARG A 89 -14.70 1.21 9.25
N GLU A 90 -14.15 2.40 9.52
CA GLU A 90 -14.95 3.60 9.76
C GLU A 90 -15.79 3.99 8.53
N ARG A 91 -15.24 3.90 7.30
CA ARG A 91 -15.99 4.19 6.07
C ARG A 91 -17.11 3.19 5.83
N ASN A 92 -16.88 1.90 6.07
CA ASN A 92 -17.94 0.90 5.90
C ASN A 92 -19.13 1.14 6.84
N ALA A 93 -18.93 1.89 7.94
CA ALA A 93 -20.02 2.38 8.78
C ALA A 93 -20.71 3.66 8.25
N TYR A 94 -20.11 4.39 7.30
CA TYR A 94 -20.58 5.68 6.74
C TYR A 94 -20.43 5.68 5.20
N ALA A 95 -21.36 5.07 4.46
CA ALA A 95 -21.26 4.90 3.02
C ALA A 95 -21.29 6.22 2.23
N HIS A 96 -20.23 6.52 1.47
CA HIS A 96 -20.16 7.61 0.48
C HIS A 96 -19.32 7.19 -0.75
N PRO A 97 -19.54 7.79 -1.93
CA PRO A 97 -18.83 7.46 -3.17
C PRO A 97 -17.47 8.19 -3.35
N TYR A 98 -16.59 7.55 -4.13
CA TYR A 98 -15.20 7.92 -4.41
C TYR A 98 -15.05 9.16 -5.30
N ASP A 99 -14.05 10.02 -5.02
CA ASP A 99 -13.61 11.13 -5.89
C ASP A 99 -12.07 11.28 -5.88
N GLU A 100 -11.40 10.70 -6.89
CA GLU A 100 -9.94 10.69 -7.02
C GLU A 100 -9.32 12.09 -7.11
N LYS A 101 -9.93 13.00 -7.87
CA LYS A 101 -9.41 14.35 -8.09
C LYS A 101 -9.40 15.15 -6.80
N TYR A 102 -10.46 15.01 -6.00
CA TYR A 102 -10.55 15.63 -4.70
C TYR A 102 -9.48 15.08 -3.74
N LEU A 103 -9.27 13.77 -3.69
CA LEU A 103 -8.25 13.16 -2.83
C LEU A 103 -6.84 13.67 -3.12
N VAL A 104 -6.45 13.67 -4.39
CA VAL A 104 -5.13 14.15 -4.81
C VAL A 104 -4.93 15.63 -4.45
N SER A 105 -5.99 16.44 -4.58
CA SER A 105 -5.99 17.84 -4.17
C SER A 105 -5.75 17.99 -2.66
N GLU A 106 -6.45 17.24 -1.82
CA GLU A 106 -6.31 17.33 -0.35
C GLU A 106 -4.95 16.86 0.16
N ILE A 107 -4.36 15.84 -0.48
CA ILE A 107 -2.98 15.41 -0.18
C ILE A 107 -1.99 16.53 -0.53
N LYS A 108 -2.13 17.16 -1.70
CA LYS A 108 -1.25 18.27 -2.12
C LYS A 108 -1.38 19.50 -1.22
N LYS A 109 -2.56 19.74 -0.66
CA LYS A 109 -2.78 20.82 0.32
C LYS A 109 -2.21 20.52 1.70
N GLY A 110 -1.68 19.31 1.93
CA GLY A 110 -1.15 18.91 3.23
C GLY A 110 -2.25 18.78 4.29
N ASN A 111 -3.43 18.27 3.91
CA ASN A 111 -4.53 18.08 4.86
C ASN A 111 -4.07 17.22 6.05
N SER A 112 -4.15 17.79 7.26
CA SER A 112 -3.62 17.19 8.49
C SER A 112 -4.25 15.84 8.79
N ASP A 113 -5.50 15.63 8.39
CA ASP A 113 -6.23 14.36 8.54
C ASP A 113 -5.66 13.21 7.70
N LEU A 114 -4.92 13.52 6.64
CA LEU A 114 -4.32 12.54 5.74
C LEU A 114 -2.81 12.40 5.91
N SER A 115 -2.20 13.30 6.69
CA SER A 115 -0.74 13.41 6.83
C SER A 115 -0.08 12.09 7.20
N SER A 116 -0.69 11.35 8.13
CA SER A 116 -0.20 10.08 8.68
C SER A 116 -0.34 8.86 7.77
N ILE A 117 -1.06 8.97 6.63
CA ILE A 117 -1.33 7.88 5.68
C ILE A 117 -1.04 8.28 4.23
N SER A 118 -0.40 9.43 4.04
CA SER A 118 -0.21 10.02 2.71
C SER A 118 0.69 9.16 1.80
N ASN A 119 1.66 8.43 2.37
CA ASN A 119 2.58 7.60 1.60
C ASN A 119 1.89 6.32 1.09
N VAL A 120 1.15 5.63 1.96
CA VAL A 120 0.39 4.44 1.55
C VAL A 120 -0.67 4.79 0.51
N LEU A 121 -1.28 5.98 0.62
CA LEU A 121 -2.23 6.46 -0.36
C LEU A 121 -1.65 6.65 -1.76
N MET A 122 -0.46 7.24 -1.83
CA MET A 122 0.22 7.45 -3.10
C MET A 122 0.65 6.13 -3.76
N LEU A 123 0.89 5.07 -2.98
CA LEU A 123 1.20 3.73 -3.48
C LEU A 123 0.01 3.12 -4.24
N ILE A 124 -1.21 3.39 -3.75
CA ILE A 124 -2.47 2.87 -4.28
C ILE A 124 -2.92 3.67 -5.52
N ILE A 125 -2.75 4.99 -5.49
CA ILE A 125 -3.25 5.90 -6.55
C ILE A 125 -2.31 5.90 -7.76
N LYS A 126 -0.98 5.80 -7.55
CA LYS A 126 -0.04 5.79 -8.68
C LYS A 126 0.01 4.41 -9.33
N PRO A 127 -0.42 4.26 -10.60
CA PRO A 127 -0.20 3.03 -11.33
C PRO A 127 1.31 2.72 -11.44
N PRO A 128 1.68 1.44 -11.65
CA PRO A 128 3.06 1.09 -11.98
C PRO A 128 3.57 1.97 -13.12
N PRO A 129 4.86 2.36 -13.12
CA PRO A 129 5.46 2.84 -14.36
C PRO A 129 5.26 1.76 -15.44
N PRO A 130 5.00 2.14 -16.69
CA PRO A 130 4.88 1.17 -17.77
C PRO A 130 6.13 0.29 -17.79
N ALA A 131 5.93 -1.02 -17.90
CA ALA A 131 7.04 -1.96 -18.03
C ALA A 131 7.89 -1.46 -19.21
N LYS A 132 9.20 -1.25 -18.97
CA LYS A 132 10.12 -0.95 -20.07
C LYS A 132 9.97 -2.10 -21.08
N PRO A 133 9.80 -1.80 -22.38
CA PRO A 133 9.84 -2.86 -23.38
C PRO A 133 11.15 -3.61 -23.19
N ALA A 134 11.08 -4.94 -23.15
CA ALA A 134 12.28 -5.76 -23.16
C ALA A 134 13.10 -5.32 -24.38
N GLU A 135 14.30 -4.78 -24.14
CA GLU A 135 15.26 -4.52 -25.21
C GLU A 135 15.56 -5.88 -25.84
N GLY A 136 14.87 -6.14 -26.95
CA GLY A 136 15.10 -7.28 -27.80
C GLY A 136 16.54 -7.20 -28.28
N GLY A 137 17.34 -8.15 -27.84
CA GLY A 137 18.65 -8.40 -28.41
C GLY A 137 18.49 -8.69 -29.89
N ASN A 138 19.41 -8.13 -30.67
CA ASN A 138 19.77 -8.60 -32.00
C ASN A 138 21.29 -8.57 -32.09
#